data_AF-A0A0M8WDZ0-F1
#
_entry.id   AF-A0A0M8WDZ0-F1
#
_cell.length_a   1.000
_cell.length_b   1.000
_cell.length_c   1.000
_cell.angle_alpha   90.00
_cell.angle_beta   90.00
_cell.angle_gamma   90.00
#
_symmetry.space_group_name_H-M   'P 1'
#
loop_
_entity.id
_entity.type
_entity.pdbx_description
1 polymer ?
#
loop_
_entity_poly.entity_id
_entity_poly.type
_entity_poly.pdbx_seq_one_letter_code
_entity_poly.pdbx_strand_id
1 'polypeptide(L)'
;MSRRRAPLAVLATVVVTAATITASTSAQAATTTFTATADTYVDNGSTGTNYGTSGQLGVDNAPVKRTFLKFVVSGLTETVSSVKLRVHTDDVSGAESPSGGTVRAMSDTSWSETGVTWNAQPGVDGATLGSLGSVSRNAWYEVDVTGLVTGNGTFAVAVTSSSSDGADFDSRESGATTAPRLVVTTGTPPATGDPVFVGAGDIADSGTGDSATAALLDTIQGTVWTTGDNVYPDGTLSQFNSYYEPTWGRHKARTRPSPGNHDYNTSGASGYYSYFGSLAGPSGQGYYSYDIGNWHIVSLNSNITMSAGSAQEQWLRQDLAASTKPCTAAYWHHPLFTSGANHAPSTATKPLFQALYDYNADVVLFGHNHQYERFAPQNPSGGLDTARGIRTFVAGMGGAGAYGFGTIKPNSEARNTGTRGVLKLTLHSNSFDWQFVPESGKTYADSGTTNCH
;
A
#
# COMPACT_ATOMS: atom_id res chain seq x y z
N MET A 1 62.06 34.88 40.45
CA MET A 1 61.49 33.98 39.42
C MET A 1 60.11 33.51 39.88
N SER A 2 59.03 33.91 39.19
CA SER A 2 57.78 33.14 39.05
C SER A 2 56.75 34.03 38.34
N ARG A 3 56.56 33.80 37.03
CA ARG A 3 55.46 34.39 36.25
C ARG A 3 54.25 33.49 36.38
N ARG A 4 53.16 33.99 36.96
CA ARG A 4 51.85 33.33 37.00
C ARG A 4 51.25 33.33 35.58
N ARG A 5 50.94 32.14 35.05
CA ARG A 5 50.15 31.97 33.82
C ARG A 5 48.67 31.86 34.19
N ALA A 6 47.81 32.64 33.52
CA ALA A 6 46.36 32.50 33.54
C ALA A 6 45.91 31.36 32.61
N PRO A 7 44.78 30.67 32.87
CA PRO A 7 44.27 29.65 31.97
C PRO A 7 43.44 30.27 30.84
N LEU A 8 43.71 29.83 29.60
CA LEU A 8 42.87 30.11 28.43
C LEU A 8 41.60 29.23 28.52
N ALA A 9 40.43 29.86 28.55
CA ALA A 9 39.15 29.19 28.34
C ALA A 9 38.91 29.02 26.83
N VAL A 10 38.72 27.78 26.37
CA VAL A 10 38.34 27.48 24.99
C VAL A 10 36.80 27.48 24.94
N LEU A 11 36.20 28.50 24.31
CA LEU A 11 34.80 28.48 23.92
C LEU A 11 34.65 27.55 22.70
N ALA A 12 33.95 26.43 22.87
CA ALA A 12 33.50 25.60 21.75
C ALA A 12 32.15 26.12 21.25
N THR A 13 32.12 26.68 20.05
CA THR A 13 30.90 27.12 19.37
C THR A 13 30.16 25.89 18.85
N VAL A 14 29.01 25.56 19.45
CA VAL A 14 28.11 24.51 18.95
C VAL A 14 27.30 25.09 17.80
N VAL A 15 27.59 24.67 16.57
CA VAL A 15 26.75 24.94 15.40
C VAL A 15 25.62 23.91 15.42
N VAL A 16 24.40 24.34 15.74
CA VAL A 16 23.19 23.52 15.61
C VAL A 16 22.71 23.65 14.16
N THR A 17 23.01 22.66 13.33
CA THR A 17 22.36 22.49 12.03
C THR A 17 20.95 21.94 12.27
N ALA A 18 19.93 22.78 12.07
CA ALA A 18 18.54 22.33 12.03
C ALA A 18 18.35 21.46 10.79
N ALA A 19 18.30 20.14 10.97
CA ALA A 19 17.85 19.22 9.92
C ALA A 19 16.32 19.35 9.82
N THR A 20 15.84 19.89 8.71
CA THR A 20 14.42 19.85 8.35
C THR A 20 14.03 18.39 8.08
N ILE A 21 13.30 17.78 9.02
CA ILE A 21 12.68 16.47 8.83
C ILE A 21 11.49 16.68 7.88
N THR A 22 11.66 16.38 6.60
CA THR A 22 10.54 16.22 5.68
C THR A 22 9.91 14.87 5.96
N ALA A 23 8.77 14.86 6.65
CA ALA A 23 7.93 13.68 6.78
C ALA A 23 7.54 13.21 5.37
N SER A 24 7.99 12.01 4.98
CA SER A 24 7.49 11.34 3.78
C SER A 24 6.10 10.80 4.11
N THR A 25 5.08 11.64 3.95
CA THR A 25 3.70 11.20 3.90
C THR A 25 3.59 10.14 2.80
N SER A 26 3.07 8.95 3.11
CA SER A 26 2.67 8.01 2.06
C SER A 26 1.75 8.75 1.10
N ALA A 27 2.15 8.89 -0.16
CA ALA A 27 1.38 9.65 -1.13
C ALA A 27 0.00 9.02 -1.28
N GLN A 28 -1.01 9.74 -0.78
CA GLN A 28 -2.40 9.36 -0.91
C GLN A 28 -2.78 9.33 -2.39
N ALA A 29 -3.70 8.44 -2.76
CA ALA A 29 -4.23 8.39 -4.13
C ALA A 29 -4.68 9.80 -4.55
N ALA A 30 -4.05 10.37 -5.57
CA ALA A 30 -4.33 11.70 -6.06
C ALA A 30 -4.87 11.61 -7.48
N THR A 31 -5.94 12.34 -7.78
CA THR A 31 -6.56 12.35 -9.10
C THR A 31 -6.24 13.66 -9.83
N THR A 32 -5.69 13.56 -11.03
CA THR A 32 -5.42 14.67 -11.94
C THR A 32 -6.16 14.46 -13.26
N THR A 33 -6.72 15.53 -13.81
CA THR A 33 -7.44 15.49 -15.10
C THR A 33 -6.61 16.12 -16.21
N PHE A 34 -6.54 15.45 -17.36
CA PHE A 34 -5.91 15.94 -18.58
C PHE A 34 -6.94 15.97 -19.70
N THR A 35 -7.32 17.16 -20.16
CA THR A 35 -8.20 17.32 -21.33
C THR A 35 -7.46 16.94 -22.62
N ALA A 36 -8.20 16.53 -23.64
CA ALA A 36 -7.63 16.29 -24.96
C ALA A 36 -6.87 17.53 -25.46
N THR A 37 -5.64 17.30 -25.92
CA THR A 37 -4.80 18.32 -26.58
C THR A 37 -5.14 18.45 -28.06
N ALA A 38 -5.65 17.38 -28.65
CA ALA A 38 -6.25 17.35 -29.96
C ALA A 38 -7.35 16.27 -29.98
N ASP A 39 -8.46 16.56 -30.63
CA ASP A 39 -9.52 15.62 -30.96
C ASP A 39 -10.15 15.94 -32.32
N THR A 40 -10.59 14.90 -33.02
CA THR A 40 -11.22 15.04 -34.33
C THR A 40 -11.90 13.72 -34.69
N TYR A 41 -12.71 13.73 -35.73
CA TYR A 41 -13.19 12.50 -36.34
C TYR A 41 -13.01 12.55 -37.86
N VAL A 42 -13.13 11.38 -38.48
CA VAL A 42 -13.13 11.22 -39.93
C VAL A 42 -14.42 10.58 -40.37
N ASP A 43 -14.84 10.85 -41.60
CA ASP A 43 -16.07 10.33 -42.21
C ASP A 43 -15.75 9.80 -43.62
N ASN A 44 -16.06 8.54 -43.89
CA ASN A 44 -15.80 7.94 -45.21
C ASN A 44 -16.73 8.46 -46.32
N GLY A 45 -17.84 9.10 -45.98
CA GLY A 45 -18.70 9.81 -46.92
C GLY A 45 -18.11 11.16 -47.36
N SER A 46 -17.16 11.71 -46.60
CA SER A 46 -16.54 13.03 -46.83
C SER A 46 -15.01 12.95 -46.71
N THR A 47 -14.38 12.21 -47.63
CA THR A 47 -13.03 11.67 -47.37
C THR A 47 -11.89 12.69 -47.27
N GLY A 48 -12.07 13.89 -47.82
CA GLY A 48 -11.10 14.99 -47.76
C GLY A 48 -11.42 16.05 -46.70
N THR A 49 -12.50 15.89 -45.94
CA THR A 49 -12.92 16.87 -44.95
C THR A 49 -12.19 16.64 -43.63
N ASN A 50 -11.72 17.73 -43.03
CA ASN A 50 -11.21 17.76 -41.67
C ASN A 50 -12.29 18.27 -40.72
N TYR A 51 -12.46 17.61 -39.58
CA TYR A 51 -13.46 17.97 -38.57
C TYR A 51 -12.82 18.41 -37.24
N GLY A 52 -11.53 18.80 -37.24
CA GLY A 52 -10.79 19.17 -36.04
C GLY A 52 -11.22 20.48 -35.36
N THR A 53 -12.25 21.15 -35.88
CA THR A 53 -12.88 22.33 -35.25
C THR A 53 -14.38 22.12 -35.00
N SER A 54 -14.87 20.90 -35.22
CA SER A 54 -16.26 20.51 -34.92
C SER A 54 -16.48 20.48 -33.41
N GLY A 55 -17.66 20.87 -32.93
CA GLY A 55 -18.09 20.63 -31.54
C GLY A 55 -18.40 19.15 -31.25
N GLN A 56 -18.52 18.33 -32.29
CA GLN A 56 -18.91 16.93 -32.20
C GLN A 56 -17.83 15.99 -32.72
N LEU A 57 -17.73 14.84 -32.08
CA LEU A 57 -16.89 13.70 -32.43
C LEU A 57 -17.78 12.49 -32.72
N GLY A 58 -17.89 12.12 -33.99
CA GLY A 58 -18.74 11.02 -34.42
C GLY A 58 -18.04 9.66 -34.42
N VAL A 59 -18.78 8.62 -34.05
CA VAL A 59 -18.39 7.22 -34.28
C VAL A 59 -19.57 6.42 -34.82
N ASP A 60 -19.38 5.77 -35.96
CA ASP A 60 -20.45 5.13 -36.73
C ASP A 60 -19.84 4.11 -37.71
N ASN A 61 -20.67 3.22 -38.26
CA ASN A 61 -20.34 2.26 -39.30
C ASN A 61 -21.12 2.51 -40.61
N ALA A 62 -22.08 3.47 -40.66
CA ALA A 62 -22.77 3.84 -41.91
C ALA A 62 -23.30 5.30 -41.93
N PRO A 63 -22.54 6.29 -42.49
CA PRO A 63 -21.18 6.17 -43.01
C PRO A 63 -20.18 5.82 -41.90
N VAL A 64 -19.03 5.26 -42.27
CA VAL A 64 -18.02 4.89 -41.27
C VAL A 64 -17.38 6.15 -40.73
N LYS A 65 -17.56 6.38 -39.42
CA LYS A 65 -16.91 7.46 -38.69
C LYS A 65 -15.98 6.91 -37.62
N ARG A 66 -14.84 7.57 -37.41
CA ARG A 66 -13.87 7.21 -36.36
C ARG A 66 -13.41 8.46 -35.66
N THR A 67 -13.46 8.44 -34.34
CA THR A 67 -12.94 9.53 -33.50
C THR A 67 -11.50 9.25 -33.12
N PHE A 68 -10.67 10.28 -33.05
CA PHE A 68 -9.28 10.26 -32.63
C PHE A 68 -9.07 11.27 -31.51
N LEU A 69 -8.44 10.84 -30.41
CA LEU A 69 -8.16 11.67 -29.24
C LEU A 69 -6.66 11.59 -28.92
N LYS A 70 -6.05 12.72 -28.58
CA LYS A 70 -4.66 12.80 -28.13
C LYS A 70 -4.51 13.62 -26.87
N PHE A 71 -3.75 13.08 -25.93
CA PHE A 71 -3.51 13.66 -24.62
C PHE A 71 -2.01 13.85 -24.39
N VAL A 72 -1.67 14.94 -23.71
CA VAL A 72 -0.33 15.13 -23.12
C VAL A 72 -0.49 15.05 -21.61
N VAL A 73 0.06 14.00 -21.04
CA VAL A 73 0.12 13.78 -19.59
C VAL A 73 1.47 14.27 -19.09
N SER A 74 1.47 15.19 -18.15
CA SER A 74 2.70 15.78 -17.59
C SER A 74 2.51 16.15 -16.13
N GLY A 75 3.62 16.32 -15.40
CA GLY A 75 3.59 16.74 -14.00
C GLY A 75 3.25 15.64 -12.99
N LEU A 76 3.13 14.37 -13.42
CA LEU A 76 2.99 13.25 -12.50
C LEU A 76 4.33 12.97 -11.80
N THR A 77 4.31 12.92 -10.47
CA THR A 77 5.48 12.62 -9.62
C THR A 77 5.41 11.22 -8.97
N GLU A 78 4.20 10.67 -8.88
CA GLU A 78 3.90 9.36 -8.28
C GLU A 78 3.51 8.34 -9.37
N THR A 79 3.59 7.05 -9.05
CA THR A 79 3.21 5.99 -10.00
C THR A 79 1.72 6.04 -10.33
N VAL A 80 1.39 5.91 -11.62
CA VAL A 80 0.01 5.79 -12.10
C VAL A 80 -0.59 4.48 -11.63
N SER A 81 -1.76 4.54 -10.99
CA SER A 81 -2.48 3.37 -10.49
C SER A 81 -3.81 3.10 -11.18
N SER A 82 -4.45 4.12 -11.73
CA SER A 82 -5.61 3.94 -12.62
C SER A 82 -5.74 5.11 -13.57
N VAL A 83 -6.16 4.86 -14.81
CA VAL A 83 -6.51 5.90 -15.78
C VAL A 83 -7.85 5.58 -16.42
N LYS A 84 -8.79 6.52 -16.34
CA LYS A 84 -10.07 6.46 -17.04
C LYS A 84 -10.10 7.48 -18.17
N LEU A 85 -10.33 7.01 -19.39
CA LEU A 85 -10.77 7.90 -20.47
C LEU A 85 -12.25 8.20 -20.22
N ARG A 86 -12.60 9.48 -20.10
CA ARG A 86 -13.99 9.94 -20.04
C ARG A 86 -14.36 10.68 -21.31
N VAL A 87 -15.50 10.32 -21.87
CA VAL A 87 -16.15 11.01 -22.99
C VAL A 87 -17.59 11.34 -22.61
N HIS A 88 -18.09 12.45 -23.11
CA HIS A 88 -19.46 12.90 -22.86
C HIS A 88 -20.23 12.87 -24.18
N THR A 89 -21.40 12.23 -24.21
CA THR A 89 -22.30 12.31 -25.36
C THR A 89 -22.90 13.70 -25.46
N ASP A 90 -22.91 14.27 -26.65
CA ASP A 90 -23.42 15.62 -26.87
C ASP A 90 -24.90 15.73 -26.44
N ASP A 91 -25.32 16.91 -26.00
CA ASP A 91 -26.70 17.23 -25.63
C ASP A 91 -27.55 17.62 -26.85
N VAL A 92 -27.48 16.79 -27.89
CA VAL A 92 -28.33 16.90 -29.09
C VAL A 92 -29.12 15.62 -29.31
N SER A 93 -30.30 15.74 -29.94
CA SER A 93 -31.10 14.57 -30.29
C SER A 93 -30.37 13.73 -31.34
N GLY A 94 -30.23 12.43 -31.10
CA GLY A 94 -29.54 11.50 -32.01
C GLY A 94 -28.06 11.28 -31.67
N ALA A 95 -27.56 11.84 -30.57
CA ALA A 95 -26.22 11.54 -30.05
C ALA A 95 -26.16 10.19 -29.31
N GLU A 96 -27.30 9.70 -28.84
CA GLU A 96 -27.47 8.40 -28.20
C GLU A 96 -27.30 7.22 -29.18
N SER A 97 -26.84 6.07 -28.68
CA SER A 97 -26.64 4.87 -29.49
C SER A 97 -26.66 3.59 -28.64
N PRO A 98 -27.10 2.44 -29.18
CA PRO A 98 -26.88 1.14 -28.57
C PRO A 98 -25.39 0.75 -28.47
N SER A 99 -24.48 1.47 -29.15
CA SER A 99 -23.05 1.24 -29.11
C SER A 99 -22.25 2.55 -29.30
N GLY A 100 -21.81 3.15 -28.20
CA GLY A 100 -20.89 4.29 -28.17
C GLY A 100 -19.48 4.00 -28.69
N GLY A 101 -19.19 2.75 -29.06
CA GLY A 101 -17.96 2.36 -29.73
C GLY A 101 -16.92 1.69 -28.82
N THR A 102 -15.87 1.21 -29.48
CA THR A 102 -14.71 0.51 -28.90
C THR A 102 -13.52 1.44 -28.92
N VAL A 103 -12.87 1.61 -27.77
CA VAL A 103 -11.66 2.41 -27.59
C VAL A 103 -10.45 1.53 -27.91
N ARG A 104 -9.58 2.02 -28.80
CA ARG A 104 -8.36 1.33 -29.24
C ARG A 104 -7.15 2.22 -29.00
N ALA A 105 -6.08 1.64 -28.48
CA ALA A 105 -4.78 2.30 -28.41
C ALA A 105 -4.24 2.60 -29.81
N MET A 106 -3.38 3.60 -29.92
CA MET A 106 -2.67 3.95 -31.15
C MET A 106 -1.18 4.11 -30.90
N SER A 107 -0.35 3.58 -31.79
CA SER A 107 1.10 3.80 -31.73
C SER A 107 1.51 5.21 -32.21
N ASP A 108 0.79 5.75 -33.21
CA ASP A 108 1.05 7.07 -33.77
C ASP A 108 0.41 8.19 -32.92
N THR A 109 1.28 8.99 -32.31
CA THR A 109 0.92 10.19 -31.52
C THR A 109 1.35 11.50 -32.21
N SER A 110 1.93 11.41 -33.41
CA SER A 110 2.54 12.53 -34.13
C SER A 110 1.55 13.32 -35.00
N TRP A 111 0.37 12.77 -35.26
CA TRP A 111 -0.67 13.40 -36.09
C TRP A 111 -1.08 14.79 -35.57
N SER A 112 -1.41 15.71 -36.47
CA SER A 112 -1.98 17.01 -36.13
C SER A 112 -3.48 17.01 -36.36
N GLU A 113 -4.24 17.64 -35.47
CA GLU A 113 -5.70 17.70 -35.52
C GLU A 113 -6.25 18.21 -36.85
N THR A 114 -5.64 19.26 -37.41
CA THR A 114 -6.01 19.86 -38.69
C THR A 114 -5.53 19.05 -39.91
N GLY A 115 -4.66 18.05 -39.70
CA GLY A 115 -4.12 17.19 -40.75
C GLY A 115 -4.91 15.91 -40.96
N VAL A 116 -5.80 15.55 -40.03
CA VAL A 116 -6.56 14.31 -40.09
C VAL A 116 -7.78 14.45 -41.01
N THR A 117 -7.83 13.63 -42.04
CA THR A 117 -9.00 13.44 -42.92
C THR A 117 -9.16 11.93 -43.12
N TRP A 118 -10.25 11.45 -43.71
CA TRP A 118 -10.38 10.01 -43.97
C TRP A 118 -9.19 9.47 -44.79
N ASN A 119 -8.74 10.22 -45.80
CA ASN A 119 -7.64 9.83 -46.68
C ASN A 119 -6.25 9.94 -46.01
N ALA A 120 -6.13 10.71 -44.92
CA ALA A 120 -4.86 11.00 -44.24
C ALA A 120 -4.93 10.73 -42.72
N GLN A 121 -5.76 9.78 -42.29
CA GLN A 121 -5.93 9.46 -40.88
C GLN A 121 -4.76 8.59 -40.36
N PRO A 122 -4.37 8.74 -39.08
CA PRO A 122 -3.41 7.84 -38.45
C PRO A 122 -3.98 6.40 -38.40
N GLY A 123 -3.07 5.42 -38.39
CA GLY A 123 -3.45 4.01 -38.28
C GLY A 123 -4.07 3.68 -36.91
N VAL A 124 -5.13 2.87 -36.90
CA VAL A 124 -5.71 2.31 -35.67
C VAL A 124 -5.18 0.88 -35.48
N ASP A 125 -3.97 0.79 -34.94
CA ASP A 125 -3.12 -0.42 -34.92
C ASP A 125 -2.97 -1.07 -33.54
N GLY A 126 -3.32 -0.37 -32.46
CA GLY A 126 -3.14 -0.86 -31.10
C GLY A 126 -4.25 -1.77 -30.57
N ALA A 127 -4.04 -2.27 -29.36
CA ALA A 127 -4.97 -3.17 -28.66
C ALA A 127 -6.31 -2.48 -28.34
N THR A 128 -7.36 -3.28 -28.24
CA THR A 128 -8.65 -2.83 -27.68
C THR A 128 -8.51 -2.62 -26.18
N LEU A 129 -8.87 -1.43 -25.70
CA LEU A 129 -8.80 -1.05 -24.29
C LEU A 129 -10.13 -1.27 -23.57
N GLY A 130 -11.25 -1.12 -24.29
CA GLY A 130 -12.59 -1.38 -23.76
C GLY A 130 -13.68 -0.90 -24.71
N SER A 131 -14.94 -1.05 -24.27
CA SER A 131 -16.12 -0.59 -24.99
C SER A 131 -16.92 0.37 -24.09
N LEU A 132 -17.50 1.40 -24.70
CA LEU A 132 -18.37 2.37 -24.04
C LEU A 132 -19.79 1.80 -23.81
N GLY A 133 -20.12 0.66 -24.40
CA GLY A 133 -21.45 0.06 -24.30
C GLY A 133 -22.53 0.92 -24.97
N SER A 134 -23.78 0.80 -24.51
CA SER A 134 -24.85 1.71 -24.95
C SER A 134 -24.71 3.06 -24.26
N VAL A 135 -24.89 4.12 -25.05
CA VAL A 135 -24.77 5.50 -24.61
C VAL A 135 -26.08 6.26 -24.79
N SER A 136 -26.39 7.12 -23.83
CA SER A 136 -27.55 8.00 -23.80
C SER A 136 -27.09 9.44 -24.00
N ARG A 137 -27.95 10.31 -24.52
CA ARG A 137 -27.69 11.74 -24.69
C ARG A 137 -27.28 12.41 -23.38
N ASN A 138 -26.36 13.38 -23.46
CA ASN A 138 -25.94 14.23 -22.34
C ASN A 138 -25.47 13.45 -21.10
N ALA A 139 -24.60 12.46 -21.31
CA ALA A 139 -24.10 11.58 -20.26
C ALA A 139 -22.61 11.27 -20.40
N TRP A 140 -21.96 11.06 -19.25
CA TRP A 140 -20.56 10.65 -19.20
C TRP A 140 -20.40 9.14 -19.27
N TYR A 141 -19.40 8.70 -20.03
CA TYR A 141 -18.99 7.31 -20.16
C TYR A 141 -17.49 7.18 -19.93
N GLU A 142 -17.08 6.04 -19.41
CA GLU A 142 -15.68 5.78 -19.05
C GLU A 142 -15.17 4.46 -19.59
N VAL A 143 -13.91 4.45 -20.03
CA VAL A 143 -13.16 3.23 -20.33
C VAL A 143 -11.87 3.25 -19.54
N ASP A 144 -11.53 2.10 -18.94
CA ASP A 144 -10.22 1.92 -18.32
C ASP A 144 -9.13 1.85 -19.39
N VAL A 145 -8.18 2.79 -19.33
CA VAL A 145 -7.04 2.88 -20.24
C VAL A 145 -5.71 2.83 -19.49
N THR A 146 -5.71 2.30 -18.26
CA THR A 146 -4.53 2.24 -17.39
C THR A 146 -3.34 1.55 -18.08
N GLY A 147 -3.60 0.52 -18.89
CA GLY A 147 -2.55 -0.17 -19.64
C GLY A 147 -1.88 0.66 -20.74
N LEU A 148 -2.49 1.77 -21.19
CA LEU A 148 -1.91 2.68 -22.18
C LEU A 148 -1.09 3.79 -21.54
N VAL A 149 -1.57 4.36 -20.44
CA VAL A 149 -0.99 5.55 -19.79
C VAL A 149 -0.31 5.14 -18.49
N THR A 150 1.01 4.92 -18.56
CA THR A 150 1.80 4.44 -17.41
C THR A 150 2.63 5.54 -16.73
N GLY A 151 2.58 6.77 -17.24
CA GLY A 151 3.33 7.91 -16.72
C GLY A 151 3.17 9.17 -17.57
N ASN A 152 4.10 10.11 -17.43
CA ASN A 152 4.15 11.31 -18.28
C ASN A 152 4.47 10.94 -19.74
N GLY A 153 3.81 11.58 -20.70
CA GLY A 153 3.99 11.32 -22.12
C GLY A 153 2.83 11.81 -22.98
N THR A 154 2.93 11.57 -24.29
CA THR A 154 1.84 11.81 -25.24
C THR A 154 1.19 10.48 -25.58
N PHE A 155 -0.13 10.41 -25.52
CA PHE A 155 -0.91 9.20 -25.74
C PHE A 155 -2.05 9.48 -26.71
N ALA A 156 -2.36 8.51 -27.58
CA ALA A 156 -3.45 8.60 -28.54
C ALA A 156 -4.34 7.36 -28.49
N VAL A 157 -5.64 7.59 -28.68
CA VAL A 157 -6.65 6.53 -28.81
C VAL A 157 -7.58 6.85 -29.98
N ALA A 158 -8.16 5.82 -30.58
CA ALA A 158 -9.27 5.95 -31.49
C ALA A 158 -10.52 5.31 -30.91
N VAL A 159 -11.69 5.86 -31.24
CA VAL A 159 -12.99 5.24 -30.98
C VAL A 159 -13.58 4.79 -32.32
N THR A 160 -13.89 3.50 -32.41
CA THR A 160 -14.43 2.87 -33.62
C THR A 160 -15.71 2.11 -33.29
N SER A 161 -16.67 2.01 -34.21
CA SER A 161 -17.91 1.28 -33.98
C SER A 161 -18.19 0.30 -35.12
N SER A 162 -18.87 -0.79 -34.78
CA SER A 162 -19.49 -1.71 -35.76
C SER A 162 -21.00 -1.44 -35.92
N SER A 163 -21.57 -0.56 -35.10
CA SER A 163 -22.98 -0.14 -35.17
C SER A 163 -23.16 0.91 -36.26
N SER A 164 -24.23 0.77 -37.04
CA SER A 164 -24.71 1.80 -37.99
C SER A 164 -25.64 2.83 -37.33
N ASP A 165 -25.90 2.68 -36.04
CA ASP A 165 -26.53 3.69 -35.20
C ASP A 165 -25.39 4.42 -34.47
N GLY A 166 -25.00 5.57 -35.01
CA GLY A 166 -23.83 6.32 -34.61
C GLY A 166 -24.01 7.00 -33.24
N ALA A 167 -22.89 7.24 -32.56
CA ALA A 167 -22.87 8.07 -31.36
C ALA A 167 -22.06 9.34 -31.64
N ASP A 168 -22.54 10.46 -31.10
CA ASP A 168 -21.85 11.75 -31.17
C ASP A 168 -21.44 12.20 -29.76
N PHE A 169 -20.15 12.46 -29.59
CA PHE A 169 -19.56 12.93 -28.35
C PHE A 169 -19.16 14.40 -28.46
N ASP A 170 -19.12 15.10 -27.34
CA ASP A 170 -18.53 16.43 -27.26
C ASP A 170 -17.04 16.39 -27.61
N SER A 171 -16.61 17.33 -28.45
CA SER A 171 -15.21 17.64 -28.66
C SER A 171 -14.69 18.65 -27.63
N ARG A 172 -13.40 18.95 -27.65
CA ARG A 172 -12.86 20.05 -26.85
C ARG A 172 -13.40 21.42 -27.27
N GLU A 173 -13.83 21.61 -28.52
CA GLU A 173 -14.42 22.85 -29.03
C GLU A 173 -15.80 23.14 -28.43
N SER A 174 -16.52 22.12 -27.96
CA SER A 174 -17.78 22.29 -27.19
C SER A 174 -17.57 22.87 -25.80
N GLY A 175 -16.31 22.91 -25.33
CA GLY A 175 -15.92 23.58 -24.08
C GLY A 175 -15.36 22.61 -23.02
N ALA A 176 -14.57 23.17 -22.11
CA ALA A 176 -13.83 22.39 -21.11
C ALA A 176 -14.71 21.58 -20.14
N THR A 177 -16.00 21.91 -20.03
CA THR A 177 -16.94 21.22 -19.15
C THR A 177 -17.25 19.80 -19.60
N THR A 178 -17.33 19.56 -20.92
CA THR A 178 -17.69 18.27 -21.53
C THR A 178 -16.60 17.68 -22.42
N ALA A 179 -15.51 18.44 -22.66
CA ALA A 179 -14.35 17.97 -23.40
C ALA A 179 -13.84 16.58 -22.94
N PRO A 180 -13.43 15.71 -23.89
CA PRO A 180 -12.82 14.43 -23.59
C PRO A 180 -11.60 14.58 -22.69
N ARG A 181 -11.45 13.68 -21.73
CA ARG A 181 -10.39 13.79 -20.72
C ARG A 181 -9.89 12.44 -20.22
N LEU A 182 -8.63 12.40 -19.83
CA LEU A 182 -8.10 11.37 -18.96
C LEU A 182 -8.25 11.81 -17.50
N VAL A 183 -8.79 10.92 -16.68
CA VAL A 183 -8.76 11.02 -15.22
C VAL A 183 -7.69 10.05 -14.74
N VAL A 184 -6.53 10.58 -14.35
CA VAL A 184 -5.37 9.81 -13.92
C VAL A 184 -5.31 9.82 -12.40
N THR A 185 -5.29 8.64 -11.81
CA THR A 185 -5.03 8.45 -10.38
C THR A 185 -3.60 7.96 -10.20
N THR A 186 -2.83 8.66 -9.37
CA THR A 186 -1.47 8.27 -8.96
C THR A 186 -1.44 7.91 -7.48
N GLY A 187 -0.44 7.13 -7.06
CA GLY A 187 -0.36 6.59 -5.70
C GLY A 187 -1.18 5.31 -5.50
N THR A 188 -1.07 4.67 -4.34
CA THR A 188 -1.75 3.39 -4.07
C THR A 188 -3.26 3.60 -4.03
N PRO A 189 -4.07 2.91 -4.87
CA PRO A 189 -5.54 3.01 -4.80
C PRO A 189 -6.04 2.66 -3.40
N PRO A 190 -7.13 3.27 -2.92
CA PRO A 190 -7.89 2.69 -1.82
C PRO A 190 -8.31 1.28 -2.24
N ALA A 191 -7.98 0.26 -1.44
CA ALA A 191 -8.41 -1.10 -1.73
C ALA A 191 -9.94 -1.15 -1.82
N THR A 192 -10.49 -1.69 -2.91
CA THR A 192 -11.93 -2.02 -2.99
C THR A 192 -12.16 -3.24 -2.12
N GLY A 193 -12.58 -3.02 -0.87
CA GLY A 193 -12.76 -4.04 0.16
C GLY A 193 -11.91 -3.76 1.40
N ASP A 194 -12.23 -4.44 2.50
CA ASP A 194 -11.52 -4.26 3.77
C ASP A 194 -10.03 -4.60 3.60
N PRO A 195 -9.11 -3.70 3.97
CA PRO A 195 -7.68 -3.96 3.82
C PRO A 195 -7.24 -5.22 4.53
N VAL A 196 -6.29 -5.94 3.94
CA VAL A 196 -5.67 -7.11 4.55
C VAL A 196 -4.31 -6.73 5.11
N PHE A 197 -4.08 -7.11 6.37
CA PHE A 197 -2.83 -6.93 7.09
C PHE A 197 -2.33 -8.29 7.58
N VAL A 198 -1.29 -8.83 6.95
CA VAL A 198 -0.88 -10.24 7.11
C VAL A 198 0.61 -10.39 7.39
N GLY A 199 1.01 -11.33 8.25
CA GLY A 199 2.42 -11.47 8.57
C GLY A 199 2.74 -12.52 9.62
N ALA A 200 4.01 -12.55 9.99
CA ALA A 200 4.59 -13.41 11.04
C ALA A 200 5.92 -12.79 11.53
N GLY A 201 6.43 -13.28 12.65
CA GLY A 201 7.82 -13.05 13.10
C GLY A 201 8.67 -14.31 12.96
N ASP A 202 9.96 -14.17 13.24
CA ASP A 202 10.87 -15.32 13.43
C ASP A 202 10.97 -16.17 12.14
N ILE A 203 11.43 -15.52 11.06
CA ILE A 203 11.16 -15.94 9.68
C ILE A 203 12.31 -16.76 9.09
N ALA A 204 13.34 -16.11 8.53
CA ALA A 204 14.21 -16.74 7.56
C ALA A 204 15.50 -17.27 8.19
N ASP A 205 15.74 -18.56 8.05
CA ASP A 205 16.98 -19.23 8.43
C ASP A 205 17.51 -20.07 7.26
N SER A 206 18.51 -20.92 7.49
CA SER A 206 19.02 -21.83 6.46
C SER A 206 18.11 -23.03 6.15
N GLY A 207 16.96 -23.13 6.83
CA GLY A 207 15.95 -24.16 6.62
C GLY A 207 14.98 -23.82 5.49
N THR A 208 13.82 -24.46 5.50
CA THR A 208 12.79 -24.31 4.45
C THR A 208 11.44 -23.81 4.99
N GLY A 209 11.36 -23.49 6.29
CA GLY A 209 10.10 -23.09 6.93
C GLY A 209 9.55 -21.77 6.42
N ASP A 210 10.45 -20.83 6.17
CA ASP A 210 10.18 -19.52 5.59
C ASP A 210 9.62 -19.61 4.15
N SER A 211 10.07 -20.60 3.37
CA SER A 211 9.56 -20.84 2.01
C SER A 211 8.08 -21.22 2.03
N ALA A 212 7.67 -22.04 2.99
CA ALA A 212 6.28 -22.50 3.13
C ALA A 212 5.33 -21.35 3.53
N THR A 213 5.76 -20.46 4.44
CA THR A 213 4.97 -19.29 4.84
C THR A 213 5.00 -18.18 3.80
N ALA A 214 6.12 -17.98 3.09
CA ALA A 214 6.22 -17.05 1.96
C ALA A 214 5.26 -17.44 0.83
N ALA A 215 5.04 -18.74 0.60
CA ALA A 215 4.10 -19.22 -0.42
C ALA A 215 2.64 -18.85 -0.11
N LEU A 216 2.27 -18.73 1.18
CA LEU A 216 0.93 -18.25 1.56
C LEU A 216 0.72 -16.81 1.10
N LEU A 217 1.75 -15.97 1.26
CA LEU A 217 1.74 -14.57 0.87
C LEU A 217 1.59 -14.38 -0.65
N ASP A 218 1.97 -15.34 -1.50
CA ASP A 218 1.78 -15.26 -2.95
C ASP A 218 0.29 -15.12 -3.34
N THR A 219 -0.60 -15.68 -2.51
CA THR A 219 -2.05 -15.65 -2.75
C THR A 219 -2.79 -14.68 -1.84
N ILE A 220 -2.21 -14.29 -0.70
CA ILE A 220 -2.80 -13.32 0.22
C ILE A 220 -2.28 -11.92 -0.13
N GLN A 221 -3.11 -11.17 -0.85
CA GLN A 221 -2.89 -9.75 -1.14
C GLN A 221 -3.05 -8.91 0.14
N GLY A 222 -2.47 -7.71 0.17
CA GLY A 222 -2.51 -6.80 1.32
C GLY A 222 -1.13 -6.35 1.81
N THR A 223 -1.11 -5.61 2.91
CA THR A 223 0.13 -5.15 3.54
C THR A 223 0.74 -6.26 4.38
N VAL A 224 2.03 -6.52 4.17
CA VAL A 224 2.79 -7.53 4.91
C VAL A 224 3.46 -6.87 6.11
N TRP A 225 3.35 -7.47 7.29
CA TRP A 225 4.11 -7.06 8.47
C TRP A 225 5.07 -8.16 8.91
N THR A 226 6.14 -7.76 9.59
CA THR A 226 7.02 -8.69 10.31
C THR A 226 7.27 -8.16 11.72
N THR A 227 7.18 -9.02 12.73
CA THR A 227 7.41 -8.63 14.13
C THR A 227 8.89 -8.67 14.51
N GLY A 228 9.83 -8.81 13.57
CA GLY A 228 11.27 -8.90 13.85
C GLY A 228 11.82 -10.31 13.80
N ASP A 229 13.13 -10.40 13.96
CA ASP A 229 13.93 -11.60 13.66
C ASP A 229 13.66 -12.05 12.23
N ASN A 230 13.87 -11.11 11.32
CA ASN A 230 13.60 -11.29 9.91
C ASN A 230 14.56 -12.32 9.31
N VAL A 231 15.81 -12.35 9.80
CA VAL A 231 16.82 -13.35 9.43
C VAL A 231 17.64 -13.84 10.61
N TYR A 232 18.10 -15.09 10.51
CA TYR A 232 18.99 -15.72 11.48
C TYR A 232 20.39 -16.03 10.91
N PRO A 233 21.39 -16.23 11.79
CA PRO A 233 21.37 -15.91 13.21
C PRO A 233 21.67 -14.44 13.56
N ASP A 234 22.20 -13.62 12.64
CA ASP A 234 22.85 -12.37 13.07
C ASP A 234 22.34 -11.09 12.41
N GLY A 235 21.27 -11.15 11.62
CA GLY A 235 20.73 -9.94 10.99
C GLY A 235 21.66 -9.31 9.95
N THR A 236 22.68 -10.02 9.46
CA THR A 236 23.65 -9.47 8.51
C THR A 236 23.02 -9.26 7.13
N LEU A 237 23.52 -8.28 6.36
CA LEU A 237 23.05 -8.08 4.98
C LEU A 237 23.24 -9.34 4.10
N SER A 238 24.30 -10.12 4.34
CA SER A 238 24.49 -11.40 3.65
C SER A 238 23.36 -12.38 3.96
N GLN A 239 22.93 -12.50 5.22
CA GLN A 239 21.82 -13.38 5.60
C GLN A 239 20.49 -12.90 5.03
N PHE A 240 20.25 -11.58 4.98
CA PHE A 240 19.11 -11.01 4.24
C PHE A 240 19.12 -11.42 2.76
N ASN A 241 20.25 -11.27 2.07
CA ASN A 241 20.36 -11.63 0.66
C ASN A 241 20.29 -13.15 0.42
N SER A 242 20.72 -13.96 1.39
CA SER A 242 20.77 -15.43 1.24
C SER A 242 19.51 -16.15 1.71
N TYR A 243 18.77 -15.62 2.67
CA TYR A 243 17.65 -16.32 3.33
C TYR A 243 16.32 -15.59 3.13
N TYR A 244 16.24 -14.30 3.46
CA TYR A 244 14.98 -13.55 3.30
C TYR A 244 14.67 -13.25 1.82
N GLU A 245 15.66 -12.74 1.08
CA GLU A 245 15.48 -12.29 -0.31
C GLU A 245 14.89 -13.39 -1.22
N PRO A 246 15.37 -14.65 -1.20
CA PRO A 246 14.82 -15.71 -2.04
C PRO A 246 13.40 -16.15 -1.65
N THR A 247 12.99 -15.92 -0.41
CA THR A 247 11.69 -16.35 0.12
C THR A 247 10.74 -15.16 0.27
N TRP A 248 10.69 -14.53 1.44
CA TRP A 248 9.82 -13.39 1.75
C TRP A 248 10.19 -12.12 0.97
N GLY A 249 11.41 -12.00 0.43
CA GLY A 249 11.91 -10.83 -0.29
C GLY A 249 11.08 -10.44 -1.51
N ARG A 250 10.45 -11.41 -2.18
CA ARG A 250 9.51 -11.13 -3.28
C ARG A 250 8.28 -10.32 -2.85
N HIS A 251 7.97 -10.28 -1.55
CA HIS A 251 6.91 -9.46 -0.95
C HIS A 251 7.41 -8.14 -0.35
N LYS A 252 8.72 -7.86 -0.40
CA LYS A 252 9.36 -6.71 0.26
C LYS A 252 8.70 -5.37 -0.07
N ALA A 253 8.27 -5.17 -1.32
CA ALA A 253 7.62 -3.91 -1.74
C ALA A 253 6.35 -3.57 -0.92
N ARG A 254 5.67 -4.59 -0.41
CA ARG A 254 4.48 -4.45 0.45
C ARG A 254 4.76 -4.83 1.91
N THR A 255 6.01 -5.04 2.30
CA THR A 255 6.41 -5.32 3.68
C THR A 255 6.60 -4.02 4.47
N ARG A 256 6.19 -4.06 5.73
CA ARG A 256 6.39 -3.05 6.77
C ARG A 256 7.05 -3.76 7.97
N PRO A 257 8.38 -3.78 8.04
CA PRO A 257 9.09 -4.60 9.03
C PRO A 257 9.26 -3.91 10.39
N SER A 258 9.31 -4.70 11.46
CA SER A 258 9.93 -4.32 12.73
C SER A 258 11.25 -5.07 12.90
N PRO A 259 12.20 -4.55 13.69
CA PRO A 259 13.42 -5.29 14.05
C PRO A 259 13.23 -6.15 15.31
N GLY A 260 13.88 -7.31 15.33
CA GLY A 260 14.02 -8.21 16.49
C GLY A 260 15.46 -8.25 17.03
N ASN A 261 15.70 -9.08 18.05
CA ASN A 261 17.02 -9.13 18.67
C ASN A 261 18.08 -9.73 17.74
N HIS A 262 17.72 -10.67 16.86
CA HIS A 262 18.64 -11.20 15.85
C HIS A 262 19.01 -10.16 14.80
N ASP A 263 18.12 -9.22 14.47
CA ASP A 263 18.46 -8.08 13.60
C ASP A 263 19.54 -7.19 14.23
N TYR A 264 19.55 -7.08 15.57
CA TYR A 264 20.48 -6.29 16.38
C TYR A 264 21.79 -7.00 16.75
N ASN A 265 21.98 -8.26 16.35
CA ASN A 265 23.28 -8.94 16.46
C ASN A 265 24.34 -8.31 15.54
N THR A 266 23.91 -7.51 14.55
CA THR A 266 24.77 -6.51 13.91
C THR A 266 24.68 -5.16 14.62
N SER A 267 25.83 -4.48 14.78
CA SER A 267 25.87 -3.16 15.41
C SER A 267 24.89 -2.19 14.77
N GLY A 268 23.94 -1.69 15.55
CA GLY A 268 22.90 -0.76 15.11
C GLY A 268 21.90 -1.36 14.11
N ALA A 269 21.75 -2.69 14.08
CA ALA A 269 20.94 -3.42 13.11
C ALA A 269 21.27 -3.06 11.65
N SER A 270 22.58 -2.91 11.35
CA SER A 270 23.04 -2.38 10.07
C SER A 270 22.59 -3.20 8.88
N GLY A 271 22.50 -4.53 8.99
CA GLY A 271 21.98 -5.38 7.91
C GLY A 271 20.48 -5.18 7.66
N TYR A 272 19.68 -5.07 8.73
CA TYR A 272 18.25 -4.76 8.67
C TYR A 272 17.97 -3.44 7.93
N TYR A 273 18.62 -2.35 8.36
CA TYR A 273 18.44 -1.04 7.70
C TYR A 273 18.99 -1.00 6.28
N SER A 274 20.11 -1.69 6.01
CA SER A 274 20.68 -1.77 4.66
C SER A 274 19.76 -2.53 3.71
N TYR A 275 19.12 -3.60 4.19
CA TYR A 275 18.24 -4.41 3.37
C TYR A 275 16.90 -3.72 3.14
N PHE A 276 16.18 -3.30 4.19
CA PHE A 276 14.84 -2.74 4.06
C PHE A 276 14.82 -1.26 3.66
N GLY A 277 15.92 -0.53 3.81
CA GLY A 277 16.01 0.88 3.43
C GLY A 277 14.95 1.74 4.14
N SER A 278 14.23 2.57 3.40
CA SER A 278 13.18 3.43 3.95
C SER A 278 11.99 2.68 4.53
N LEU A 279 11.80 1.40 4.20
CA LEU A 279 10.71 0.59 4.76
C LEU A 279 10.88 0.33 6.26
N ALA A 280 12.12 0.36 6.76
CA ALA A 280 12.46 0.16 8.17
C ALA A 280 12.17 1.38 9.08
N GLY A 281 11.56 2.44 8.54
CA GLY A 281 11.42 3.73 9.21
C GLY A 281 12.74 4.50 9.30
N PRO A 282 12.80 5.57 10.11
CA PRO A 282 14.02 6.35 10.28
C PRO A 282 15.19 5.47 10.75
N SER A 283 16.32 5.60 10.04
CA SER A 283 17.53 4.82 10.34
C SER A 283 17.98 5.03 11.78
N GLY A 284 18.29 3.94 12.48
CA GLY A 284 18.66 3.93 13.90
C GLY A 284 17.50 4.05 14.89
N GLN A 285 16.27 4.28 14.44
CA GLN A 285 15.07 4.29 15.30
C GLN A 285 14.28 2.99 15.19
N GLY A 286 13.90 2.58 13.97
CA GLY A 286 13.21 1.30 13.74
C GLY A 286 11.76 1.25 14.26
N TYR A 287 11.18 2.41 14.58
CA TYR A 287 9.76 2.59 14.90
C TYR A 287 9.18 3.66 13.99
N TYR A 288 7.92 3.48 13.57
CA TYR A 288 7.20 4.35 12.64
C TYR A 288 5.72 3.99 12.63
N SER A 289 4.89 4.85 12.05
CA SER A 289 3.45 4.62 11.90
C SER A 289 2.99 4.86 10.46
N TYR A 290 1.83 4.32 10.11
CA TYR A 290 1.19 4.50 8.81
C TYR A 290 -0.29 4.11 8.90
N ASP A 291 -1.08 4.57 7.95
CA ASP A 291 -2.51 4.27 7.92
C ASP A 291 -2.86 3.25 6.84
N ILE A 292 -3.81 2.37 7.15
CA ILE A 292 -4.45 1.47 6.18
C ILE A 292 -5.97 1.61 6.33
N GLY A 293 -6.63 2.28 5.38
CA GLY A 293 -8.06 2.54 5.47
C GLY A 293 -8.43 3.30 6.76
N ASN A 294 -9.26 2.67 7.60
CA ASN A 294 -9.70 3.19 8.90
C ASN A 294 -8.78 2.81 10.07
N TRP A 295 -7.61 2.25 9.78
CA TRP A 295 -6.68 1.79 10.80
C TRP A 295 -5.43 2.65 10.84
N HIS A 296 -5.04 3.04 12.04
CA HIS A 296 -3.71 3.55 12.34
C HIS A 296 -2.82 2.38 12.80
N ILE A 297 -1.69 2.20 12.13
CA ILE A 297 -0.79 1.07 12.36
C ILE A 297 0.55 1.59 12.87
N VAL A 298 1.05 0.99 13.95
CA VAL A 298 2.31 1.37 14.59
C VAL A 298 3.29 0.20 14.62
N SER A 299 4.46 0.38 14.00
CA SER A 299 5.62 -0.51 14.15
C SER A 299 6.52 0.02 15.27
N LEU A 300 6.83 -0.80 16.27
CA LEU A 300 7.67 -0.43 17.40
C LEU A 300 8.96 -1.25 17.45
N ASN A 301 9.99 -0.67 18.05
CA ASN A 301 11.30 -1.28 18.21
C ASN A 301 11.56 -1.68 19.67
N SER A 302 11.49 -2.97 19.93
CA SER A 302 11.71 -3.52 21.27
C SER A 302 13.17 -3.83 21.61
N ASN A 303 14.14 -3.33 20.83
CA ASN A 303 15.59 -3.52 21.04
C ASN A 303 16.31 -2.23 21.47
N ILE A 304 15.57 -1.14 21.60
CA ILE A 304 16.08 0.16 22.08
C ILE A 304 15.39 0.53 23.40
N THR A 305 15.61 1.75 23.89
CA THR A 305 14.96 2.19 25.14
C THR A 305 13.44 2.31 24.93
N MET A 306 12.69 1.62 25.81
CA MET A 306 11.21 1.55 25.81
C MET A 306 10.60 2.10 27.10
N SER A 307 11.41 2.66 28.00
CA SER A 307 10.94 3.17 29.29
C SER A 307 9.92 4.30 29.11
N ALA A 308 9.08 4.52 30.10
CA ALA A 308 8.26 5.73 30.16
C ALA A 308 9.16 6.97 30.05
N GLY A 309 8.80 7.90 29.17
CA GLY A 309 9.61 9.08 28.87
C GLY A 309 10.83 8.82 27.97
N SER A 310 11.00 7.62 27.41
CA SER A 310 11.97 7.40 26.32
C SER A 310 11.55 8.13 25.06
N ALA A 311 12.49 8.40 24.14
CA ALA A 311 12.17 9.06 22.87
C ALA A 311 11.08 8.30 22.08
N GLN A 312 11.17 6.98 22.03
CA GLN A 312 10.17 6.13 21.37
C GLN A 312 8.81 6.19 22.06
N GLU A 313 8.75 6.13 23.40
CA GLU A 313 7.48 6.15 24.12
C GLU A 313 6.79 7.53 24.07
N GLN A 314 7.57 8.62 24.13
CA GLN A 314 7.05 9.97 23.92
C GLN A 314 6.54 10.17 22.49
N TRP A 315 7.29 9.69 21.48
CA TRP A 315 6.86 9.70 20.09
C TRP A 315 5.56 8.93 19.90
N LEU A 316 5.48 7.72 20.44
CA LEU A 316 4.28 6.87 20.36
C LEU A 316 3.04 7.59 20.89
N ARG A 317 3.14 8.23 22.06
CA ARG A 317 2.01 8.98 22.62
C ARG A 317 1.60 10.17 21.75
N GLN A 318 2.57 10.86 21.14
CA GLN A 318 2.28 11.99 20.25
C GLN A 318 1.63 11.53 18.95
N ASP A 319 2.12 10.43 18.38
CA ASP A 319 1.59 9.79 17.17
C ASP A 319 0.14 9.32 17.38
N LEU A 320 -0.12 8.58 18.48
CA LEU A 320 -1.46 8.14 18.85
C LEU A 320 -2.42 9.32 19.10
N ALA A 321 -1.95 10.39 19.75
CA ALA A 321 -2.76 11.58 19.98
C ALA A 321 -3.10 12.36 18.70
N ALA A 322 -2.26 12.26 17.67
CA ALA A 322 -2.46 12.92 16.38
C ALA A 322 -3.36 12.12 15.42
N SER A 323 -3.51 10.81 15.65
CA SER A 323 -4.34 9.96 14.81
C SER A 323 -5.83 10.30 14.94
N THR A 324 -6.53 10.28 13.80
CA THR A 324 -7.99 10.45 13.72
C THR A 324 -8.69 9.15 13.31
N LYS A 325 -7.94 8.05 13.22
CA LYS A 325 -8.46 6.75 12.80
C LYS A 325 -9.27 6.10 13.92
N PRO A 326 -10.39 5.44 13.61
CA PRO A 326 -11.22 4.78 14.62
C PRO A 326 -10.58 3.51 15.21
N CYS A 327 -9.64 2.88 14.51
CA CYS A 327 -8.99 1.66 14.96
C CYS A 327 -7.47 1.82 14.98
N THR A 328 -6.81 1.19 15.95
CA THR A 328 -5.35 1.18 16.08
C THR A 328 -4.81 -0.23 16.26
N ALA A 329 -3.80 -0.59 15.46
CA ALA A 329 -3.00 -1.79 15.65
C ALA A 329 -1.54 -1.43 15.89
N ALA A 330 -0.82 -2.25 16.67
CA ALA A 330 0.62 -2.14 16.79
C ALA A 330 1.32 -3.49 16.69
N TYR A 331 2.59 -3.48 16.33
CA TYR A 331 3.39 -4.70 16.25
C TYR A 331 4.86 -4.44 16.56
N TRP A 332 5.50 -5.41 17.23
CA TRP A 332 6.93 -5.42 17.55
C TRP A 332 7.39 -6.82 17.99
N HIS A 333 8.67 -6.97 18.34
CA HIS A 333 9.27 -8.28 18.58
C HIS A 333 8.95 -8.89 19.95
N HIS A 334 9.45 -8.31 21.04
CA HIS A 334 9.40 -8.93 22.37
C HIS A 334 8.01 -8.86 23.03
N PRO A 335 7.33 -10.00 23.30
CA PRO A 335 5.97 -10.00 23.84
C PRO A 335 5.90 -9.54 25.30
N LEU A 336 4.93 -8.68 25.63
CA LEU A 336 4.53 -8.44 27.03
C LEU A 336 3.75 -9.64 27.61
N PHE A 337 3.06 -10.39 26.76
CA PHE A 337 2.28 -11.57 27.15
C PHE A 337 2.66 -12.76 26.28
N THR A 338 3.08 -13.84 26.93
CA THR A 338 3.46 -15.10 26.28
C THR A 338 3.50 -16.22 27.33
N SER A 339 3.10 -17.41 26.91
CA SER A 339 3.27 -18.67 27.65
C SER A 339 4.45 -19.50 27.12
N GLY A 340 5.32 -18.93 26.28
CA GLY A 340 6.48 -19.62 25.72
C GLY A 340 7.44 -20.17 26.78
N ALA A 341 8.00 -21.35 26.52
CA ALA A 341 8.96 -21.99 27.42
C ALA A 341 10.37 -21.39 27.31
N ASN A 342 10.72 -20.88 26.12
CA ASN A 342 12.05 -20.41 25.79
C ASN A 342 12.29 -18.97 26.28
N HIS A 343 11.28 -18.10 26.13
CA HIS A 343 11.39 -16.71 26.53
C HIS A 343 10.21 -16.29 27.39
N ALA A 344 10.53 -15.78 28.58
CA ALA A 344 9.54 -15.21 29.49
C ALA A 344 8.97 -13.89 28.95
N PRO A 345 7.80 -13.44 29.46
CA PRO A 345 7.27 -12.10 29.18
C PRO A 345 8.29 -10.97 29.39
N SER A 346 8.44 -10.10 28.38
CA SER A 346 9.36 -8.97 28.41
C SER A 346 8.71 -7.75 29.07
N THR A 347 8.74 -7.69 30.40
CA THR A 347 8.13 -6.58 31.18
C THR A 347 8.65 -5.19 30.83
N ALA A 348 9.83 -5.08 30.20
CA ALA A 348 10.40 -3.83 29.72
C ALA A 348 9.55 -3.15 28.63
N THR A 349 8.68 -3.88 27.92
CA THR A 349 7.78 -3.33 26.90
C THR A 349 6.49 -2.74 27.48
N LYS A 350 6.24 -2.93 28.79
CA LYS A 350 5.02 -2.47 29.46
C LYS A 350 4.72 -0.98 29.24
N PRO A 351 5.67 -0.04 29.24
CA PRO A 351 5.35 1.37 29.01
C PRO A 351 4.80 1.65 27.60
N LEU A 352 5.28 0.94 26.57
CA LEU A 352 4.73 1.05 25.21
C LEU A 352 3.31 0.50 25.15
N PHE A 353 3.07 -0.67 25.76
CA PHE A 353 1.73 -1.25 25.85
C PHE A 353 0.77 -0.37 26.66
N GLN A 354 1.26 0.28 27.73
CA GLN A 354 0.48 1.24 28.51
C GLN A 354 0.09 2.45 27.66
N ALA A 355 1.01 3.01 26.86
CA ALA A 355 0.68 4.09 25.94
C ALA A 355 -0.41 3.68 24.95
N LEU A 356 -0.30 2.50 24.33
CA LEU A 356 -1.33 1.96 23.44
C LEU A 356 -2.70 1.80 24.14
N TYR A 357 -2.71 1.29 25.37
CA TYR A 357 -3.95 1.12 26.15
C TYR A 357 -4.57 2.48 26.54
N ASP A 358 -3.76 3.48 26.88
CA ASP A 358 -4.23 4.83 27.22
C ASP A 358 -4.96 5.50 26.05
N TYR A 359 -4.63 5.12 24.81
CA TYR A 359 -5.23 5.61 23.56
C TYR A 359 -6.13 4.56 22.89
N ASN A 360 -6.62 3.57 23.66
CA ASN A 360 -7.60 2.57 23.21
C ASN A 360 -7.19 1.74 21.98
N ALA A 361 -5.91 1.38 21.83
CA ALA A 361 -5.52 0.48 20.75
C ALA A 361 -6.20 -0.90 20.86
N ASP A 362 -6.48 -1.52 19.71
CA ASP A 362 -7.38 -2.66 19.61
C ASP A 362 -6.64 -4.00 19.56
N VAL A 363 -5.50 -4.02 18.85
CA VAL A 363 -4.71 -5.25 18.64
C VAL A 363 -3.21 -5.00 18.68
N VAL A 364 -2.49 -5.92 19.30
CA VAL A 364 -1.02 -5.94 19.30
C VAL A 364 -0.48 -7.30 18.86
N LEU A 365 0.53 -7.27 17.98
CA LEU A 365 1.17 -8.46 17.41
C LEU A 365 2.64 -8.56 17.86
N PHE A 366 3.02 -9.74 18.35
CA PHE A 366 4.36 -10.06 18.85
C PHE A 366 5.04 -11.18 18.03
N GLY A 367 6.35 -11.32 18.17
CA GLY A 367 7.14 -12.47 17.71
C GLY A 367 7.95 -13.09 18.87
N HIS A 368 9.23 -13.38 18.61
CA HIS A 368 10.28 -13.78 19.57
C HIS A 368 10.13 -15.18 20.15
N ASN A 369 8.94 -15.52 20.64
CA ASN A 369 8.63 -16.91 20.93
C ASN A 369 8.13 -17.57 19.64
N HIS A 370 8.79 -18.65 19.24
CA HIS A 370 8.49 -19.35 17.99
C HIS A 370 7.25 -20.26 18.11
N GLN A 371 6.15 -19.67 18.53
CA GLN A 371 4.84 -20.30 18.64
C GLN A 371 3.75 -19.41 18.05
N TYR A 372 2.51 -19.92 18.05
CA TYR A 372 1.32 -19.09 17.91
C TYR A 372 0.56 -19.09 19.23
N GLU A 373 0.23 -17.92 19.74
CA GLU A 373 -0.62 -17.77 20.92
C GLU A 373 -1.53 -16.55 20.81
N ARG A 374 -2.83 -16.72 21.04
CA ARG A 374 -3.80 -15.62 21.13
C ARG A 374 -4.25 -15.46 22.57
N PHE A 375 -4.32 -14.22 23.02
CA PHE A 375 -4.88 -13.87 24.32
C PHE A 375 -6.20 -13.10 24.16
N ALA A 376 -7.05 -13.18 25.19
CA ALA A 376 -8.21 -12.31 25.36
C ALA A 376 -7.78 -10.83 25.50
N PRO A 377 -8.71 -9.87 25.33
CA PRO A 377 -8.46 -8.46 25.60
C PRO A 377 -7.93 -8.21 27.02
N GLN A 378 -6.77 -7.58 27.13
CA GLN A 378 -6.08 -7.38 28.41
C GLN A 378 -5.64 -5.95 28.64
N ASN A 379 -5.67 -5.53 29.90
CA ASN A 379 -5.03 -4.31 30.36
C ASN A 379 -3.50 -4.51 30.53
N PRO A 380 -2.72 -3.43 30.73
CA PRO A 380 -1.25 -3.51 30.83
C PRO A 380 -0.71 -4.32 32.02
N SER A 381 -1.56 -4.74 32.95
CA SER A 381 -1.21 -5.62 34.07
C SER A 381 -1.57 -7.09 33.80
N GLY A 382 -2.08 -7.42 32.61
CA GLY A 382 -2.52 -8.77 32.24
C GLY A 382 -3.87 -9.17 32.82
N GLY A 383 -4.65 -8.22 33.34
CA GLY A 383 -6.03 -8.46 33.75
C GLY A 383 -6.96 -8.43 32.55
N LEU A 384 -7.93 -9.35 32.51
CA LEU A 384 -9.01 -9.33 31.52
C LEU A 384 -9.74 -7.99 31.57
N ASP A 385 -9.86 -7.33 30.43
CA ASP A 385 -10.62 -6.09 30.29
C ASP A 385 -11.40 -6.15 28.97
N THR A 386 -12.68 -6.50 29.06
CA THR A 386 -13.54 -6.63 27.88
C THR A 386 -14.06 -5.29 27.35
N ALA A 387 -13.79 -4.19 28.04
CA ALA A 387 -14.27 -2.86 27.66
C ALA A 387 -13.20 -2.07 26.92
N ARG A 388 -11.93 -2.17 27.36
CA ARG A 388 -10.81 -1.40 26.79
C ARG A 388 -9.51 -2.20 26.62
N GLY A 389 -9.54 -3.50 26.91
CA GLY A 389 -8.35 -4.34 26.82
C GLY A 389 -7.91 -4.54 25.39
N ILE A 390 -6.60 -4.67 25.18
CA ILE A 390 -6.04 -4.89 23.86
C ILE A 390 -5.97 -6.40 23.59
N ARG A 391 -6.47 -6.86 22.44
CA ARG A 391 -6.28 -8.25 22.01
C ARG A 391 -4.82 -8.45 21.58
N THR A 392 -4.16 -9.52 22.03
CA THR A 392 -2.75 -9.74 21.69
C THR A 392 -2.49 -11.10 21.08
N PHE A 393 -1.53 -11.13 20.17
CA PHE A 393 -1.05 -12.35 19.51
C PHE A 393 0.46 -12.45 19.64
N VAL A 394 0.95 -13.66 19.90
CA VAL A 394 2.32 -14.05 19.54
C VAL A 394 2.23 -14.83 18.23
N ALA A 395 2.94 -14.38 17.20
CA ALA A 395 2.87 -14.89 15.84
C ALA A 395 4.27 -15.23 15.30
N GLY A 396 5.11 -15.88 16.12
CA GLY A 396 6.50 -16.23 15.79
C GLY A 396 6.66 -17.52 14.96
N MET A 397 5.68 -17.81 14.11
CA MET A 397 5.63 -19.05 13.32
C MET A 397 6.12 -18.87 11.88
N GLY A 398 6.94 -17.85 11.64
CA GLY A 398 7.33 -17.41 10.30
C GLY A 398 8.23 -18.38 9.55
N GLY A 399 9.09 -19.12 10.24
CA GLY A 399 9.93 -20.12 9.58
C GLY A 399 11.00 -20.76 10.47
N ALA A 400 11.47 -20.07 11.50
CA ALA A 400 12.45 -20.59 12.45
C ALA A 400 11.92 -21.83 13.22
N GLY A 401 12.83 -22.53 13.91
CA GLY A 401 12.50 -23.74 14.68
C GLY A 401 11.52 -23.46 15.82
N ALA A 402 10.45 -24.26 15.93
CA ALA A 402 9.35 -24.02 16.86
C ALA A 402 9.74 -24.16 18.34
N TYR A 403 9.10 -23.38 19.19
CA TYR A 403 9.24 -23.41 20.65
C TYR A 403 8.03 -24.06 21.33
N GLY A 404 8.29 -24.61 22.52
CA GLY A 404 7.24 -25.19 23.38
C GLY A 404 6.54 -24.15 24.24
N PHE A 405 5.45 -24.56 24.89
CA PHE A 405 4.81 -23.79 25.95
C PHE A 405 5.35 -24.17 27.33
N GLY A 406 5.56 -23.17 28.18
CA GLY A 406 5.85 -23.33 29.60
C GLY A 406 4.57 -23.23 30.42
N THR A 407 4.62 -22.44 31.50
CA THR A 407 3.40 -22.15 32.29
C THR A 407 2.45 -21.28 31.48
N ILE A 408 1.25 -21.81 31.23
CA ILE A 408 0.18 -21.08 30.58
C ILE A 408 -0.23 -19.86 31.40
N LYS A 409 -0.15 -18.69 30.79
CA LYS A 409 -0.54 -17.42 31.40
C LYS A 409 -2.07 -17.25 31.37
N PRO A 410 -2.64 -16.47 32.30
CA PRO A 410 -4.04 -16.07 32.25
C PRO A 410 -4.42 -15.50 30.89
N ASN A 411 -5.70 -15.64 30.53
CA ASN A 411 -6.28 -15.13 29.28
C ASN A 411 -5.70 -15.72 27.98
N SER A 412 -4.85 -16.74 28.03
CA SER A 412 -4.42 -17.50 26.85
C SER A 412 -5.60 -18.31 26.29
N GLU A 413 -6.05 -17.99 25.07
CA GLU A 413 -7.28 -18.54 24.45
C GLU A 413 -6.97 -19.59 23.37
N ALA A 414 -5.93 -19.38 22.57
CA ALA A 414 -5.52 -20.31 21.50
C ALA A 414 -3.99 -20.45 21.48
N ARG A 415 -3.52 -21.65 21.16
CA ARG A 415 -2.11 -22.04 21.20
C ARG A 415 -1.76 -23.03 20.10
N ASN A 416 -0.60 -22.88 19.47
CA ASN A 416 -0.04 -23.83 18.51
C ASN A 416 1.50 -23.80 18.55
N THR A 417 2.13 -24.98 18.48
CA THR A 417 3.60 -25.17 18.41
C THR A 417 4.03 -26.00 17.20
N GLY A 418 3.10 -26.61 16.46
CA GLY A 418 3.39 -27.67 15.49
C GLY A 418 3.09 -27.32 14.03
N THR A 419 2.51 -26.15 13.78
CA THR A 419 2.14 -25.69 12.44
C THR A 419 2.70 -24.29 12.22
N ARG A 420 3.49 -24.10 11.17
CA ARG A 420 3.90 -22.78 10.70
C ARG A 420 2.78 -22.11 9.92
N GLY A 421 2.81 -20.80 9.83
CA GLY A 421 1.77 -20.06 9.14
C GLY A 421 1.93 -18.55 9.26
N VAL A 422 0.98 -17.83 8.69
CA VAL A 422 0.86 -16.38 8.82
C VAL A 422 -0.43 -16.03 9.53
N LEU A 423 -0.41 -14.94 10.30
CA LEU A 423 -1.61 -14.36 10.88
C LEU A 423 -2.14 -13.30 9.92
N LYS A 424 -3.35 -13.52 9.39
CA LYS A 424 -4.06 -12.58 8.52
C LYS A 424 -5.09 -11.82 9.33
N LEU A 425 -5.06 -10.50 9.25
CA LEU A 425 -6.13 -9.63 9.72
C LEU A 425 -6.85 -9.03 8.50
N THR A 426 -8.18 -9.06 8.51
CA THR A 426 -9.02 -8.27 7.60
C THR A 426 -9.56 -7.08 8.40
N LEU A 427 -9.18 -5.88 7.98
CA LEU A 427 -9.34 -4.64 8.72
C LEU A 427 -10.61 -3.91 8.27
N HIS A 428 -11.71 -4.08 9.01
CA HIS A 428 -12.97 -3.41 8.73
C HIS A 428 -12.96 -1.96 9.22
N SER A 429 -14.02 -1.22 8.91
CA SER A 429 -14.15 0.19 9.29
C SER A 429 -14.08 0.46 10.80
N ASN A 430 -14.51 -0.49 11.63
CA ASN A 430 -14.62 -0.40 13.10
C ASN A 430 -14.43 -1.76 13.81
N SER A 431 -13.85 -2.74 13.13
CA SER A 431 -13.60 -4.08 13.64
C SER A 431 -12.51 -4.76 12.82
N PHE A 432 -12.04 -5.92 13.25
CA PHE A 432 -11.18 -6.78 12.43
C PHE A 432 -11.55 -8.24 12.62
N ASP A 433 -11.36 -9.00 11.53
CA ASP A 433 -11.32 -10.45 11.59
C ASP A 433 -9.86 -10.89 11.66
N TRP A 434 -9.55 -11.90 12.46
CA TRP A 434 -8.27 -12.60 12.39
C TRP A 434 -8.45 -14.03 11.90
N GLN A 435 -7.42 -14.53 11.22
CA GLN A 435 -7.31 -15.90 10.78
C GLN A 435 -5.84 -16.33 10.82
N PHE A 436 -5.55 -17.41 11.53
CA PHE A 436 -4.30 -18.14 11.35
C PHE A 436 -4.40 -18.94 10.05
N VAL A 437 -3.51 -18.66 9.10
CA VAL A 437 -3.42 -19.38 7.83
C VAL A 437 -2.25 -20.36 7.91
N PRO A 438 -2.52 -21.68 8.00
CA PRO A 438 -1.46 -22.67 8.12
C PRO A 438 -0.72 -22.89 6.79
N GLU A 439 0.54 -23.31 6.89
CA GLU A 439 1.29 -23.83 5.73
C GLU A 439 0.56 -25.02 5.06
N SER A 440 0.81 -25.24 3.77
CA SER A 440 0.15 -26.28 2.98
C SER A 440 0.25 -27.66 3.63
N GLY A 441 -0.86 -28.40 3.66
CA GLY A 441 -0.94 -29.74 4.25
C GLY A 441 -1.11 -29.79 5.76
N LYS A 442 -1.21 -28.64 6.45
CA LYS A 442 -1.53 -28.55 7.87
C LYS A 442 -2.96 -28.06 8.10
N THR A 443 -3.50 -28.34 9.28
CA THR A 443 -4.94 -28.15 9.59
C THR A 443 -5.23 -27.31 10.82
N TYR A 444 -4.20 -26.82 11.53
CA TYR A 444 -4.43 -25.92 12.66
C TYR A 444 -5.13 -24.65 12.15
N ALA A 445 -6.21 -24.27 12.82
CA ALA A 445 -7.00 -23.09 12.48
C ALA A 445 -7.39 -22.37 13.78
N ASP A 446 -7.24 -21.06 13.75
CA ASP A 446 -7.82 -20.15 14.72
C ASP A 446 -8.36 -18.93 13.97
N SER A 447 -9.57 -18.49 14.31
CA SER A 447 -10.18 -17.32 13.71
C SER A 447 -11.22 -16.70 14.62
N GLY A 448 -11.56 -15.45 14.33
CA GLY A 448 -12.63 -14.73 15.02
C GLY A 448 -12.68 -13.26 14.61
N THR A 449 -13.54 -12.51 15.30
CA THR A 449 -13.79 -11.09 15.05
C THR A 449 -13.69 -10.30 16.37
N THR A 450 -13.16 -9.08 16.31
CA THR A 450 -13.14 -8.14 17.45
C THR A 450 -13.46 -6.75 16.95
N ASN A 451 -14.35 -6.05 17.66
CA ASN A 451 -14.66 -4.65 17.39
C ASN A 451 -13.54 -3.77 17.93
N CYS A 452 -13.32 -2.64 17.28
CA CYS A 452 -12.49 -1.57 17.84
C CYS A 452 -13.25 -0.90 19.00
N HIS A 453 -12.51 -0.23 19.88
CA HIS A 453 -13.05 0.46 21.07
C HIS A 453 -13.96 1.66 20.77
#